data_AF-A0A7W0PHA6-F1
#
_entry.id   AF-A0A7W0PHA6-F1
#
_cell.length_a   1.000
_cell.length_b   1.000
_cell.length_c   1.000
_cell.angle_alpha   90.00
_cell.angle_beta   90.00
_cell.angle_gamma   90.00
#
_symmetry.space_group_name_H-M   'P 1'
#
loop_
_entity.id
_entity.type
_entity.pdbx_description
1 polymer ?
#
loop_
_entity_poly.entity_id
_entity_poly.type
_entity_poly.pdbx_seq_one_letter_code
_entity_poly.pdbx_strand_id
1 'polypeptide(L)'
;MVALFGVVLPLILVLGVISVDVGNWWVHDKRAQTLVDAAVFAGGTAFTGCGLDAPAANLRIARRALEYGGDTGRASALVPPITTRNLQEQEPNDLKIVLNSTSYWNGSYPADNTMGTPCDMRYLDAKATDDDAPLLFGFIPFVADPHAHARVEIRQTQIPKGILPFAVPEVDPVRVAVLVVNEDISETNPNSVVGKGFLNKQSRFPGDPLASFNVWRADVAGVNVNGNENFGVVVLTSRNPNVSLTGSLRTICNQDTVQTTCYAGGTSTSGLSFIHSYTNSGSGSAANPRIRQVELAGGCGQSGPYFNLDDDVSCNAILIQAVLDFGVSGDPTGFPTCARVTATPGGAMTWGAGGVGGQLGTWTASFVPAIQSGRREVNLTTQYKKPSASDCSQLNNGPSFGRVAAPYVADEDGSVVVKH
;
A
#
# COMPACT_ATOMS: atom_id res chain seq x y z
N MET A 1 -5.52 -16.78 -77.55
CA MET A 1 -4.76 -16.45 -76.32
C MET A 1 -4.87 -14.97 -75.94
N VAL A 2 -4.68 -14.02 -76.86
CA VAL A 2 -4.73 -12.57 -76.54
C VAL A 2 -6.07 -12.12 -75.92
N ALA A 3 -7.21 -12.60 -76.44
CA ALA A 3 -8.53 -12.25 -75.90
C ALA A 3 -8.77 -12.76 -74.47
N LEU A 4 -8.28 -13.97 -74.14
CA LEU A 4 -8.38 -14.52 -72.78
C LEU A 4 -7.53 -13.69 -71.80
N PHE A 5 -6.31 -13.33 -72.21
CA PHE A 5 -5.41 -12.53 -71.40
C PHE A 5 -5.97 -11.12 -71.14
N GLY A 6 -6.58 -10.51 -72.15
CA GLY A 6 -7.21 -9.20 -72.05
C GLY A 6 -8.41 -9.14 -71.09
N VAL A 7 -9.06 -10.26 -70.80
CA VAL A 7 -10.22 -10.32 -69.88
C VAL A 7 -9.81 -10.84 -68.48
N VAL A 8 -8.94 -11.83 -68.41
CA VAL A 8 -8.57 -12.48 -67.14
C VAL A 8 -7.66 -11.59 -66.29
N LEU A 9 -6.70 -10.87 -66.90
CA LEU A 9 -5.76 -10.03 -66.15
C LEU A 9 -6.45 -8.90 -65.38
N PRO A 10 -7.36 -8.09 -65.97
CA PRO A 10 -8.10 -7.08 -65.23
C PRO A 10 -8.96 -7.67 -64.10
N LEU A 11 -9.56 -8.84 -64.31
CA LEU A 11 -10.37 -9.50 -63.28
C LEU A 11 -9.53 -9.89 -62.07
N ILE A 12 -8.34 -10.48 -62.29
CA ILE A 12 -7.41 -10.83 -61.20
C ILE A 12 -6.95 -9.58 -60.45
N LEU A 13 -6.67 -8.48 -61.17
CA LEU A 13 -6.27 -7.22 -60.53
C LEU A 13 -7.39 -6.63 -59.65
N VAL A 14 -8.64 -6.65 -60.13
CA VAL A 14 -9.80 -6.19 -59.34
C VAL A 14 -10.00 -7.06 -58.09
N LEU A 15 -9.92 -8.38 -58.22
CA LEU A 15 -10.01 -9.29 -57.07
C LEU A 15 -8.85 -9.09 -56.08
N GLY A 16 -7.64 -8.80 -56.59
CA GLY A 16 -6.48 -8.47 -55.76
C GLY A 16 -6.69 -7.19 -54.96
N VAL A 17 -7.17 -6.12 -55.60
CA VAL A 17 -7.49 -4.84 -54.95
C VAL A 17 -8.52 -5.02 -53.84
N ILE A 18 -9.64 -5.70 -54.14
CA ILE A 18 -10.69 -5.98 -53.15
C ILE A 18 -10.13 -6.75 -51.96
N SER A 19 -9.28 -7.76 -52.21
CA SER A 19 -8.70 -8.58 -51.14
C SER A 19 -7.79 -7.76 -50.23
N VAL A 20 -7.03 -6.81 -50.77
CA VAL A 20 -6.16 -5.92 -50.00
C VAL A 20 -6.97 -4.91 -49.19
N ASP A 21 -8.01 -4.30 -49.79
CA ASP A 21 -8.87 -3.35 -49.09
C ASP A 21 -9.63 -4.02 -47.92
N VAL A 22 -10.18 -5.22 -48.13
CA VAL A 22 -10.81 -6.01 -47.05
C VAL A 22 -9.80 -6.41 -45.98
N GLY A 23 -8.58 -6.76 -46.38
CA GLY A 23 -7.48 -7.05 -45.47
C GLY A 23 -7.11 -5.84 -44.60
N ASN A 24 -7.03 -4.65 -45.19
CA ASN A 24 -6.76 -3.41 -44.45
C ASN A 24 -7.88 -3.13 -43.44
N TRP A 25 -9.13 -3.16 -43.88
CA TRP A 25 -10.30 -2.98 -43.02
C TRP A 25 -10.31 -3.95 -41.82
N TRP A 26 -9.97 -5.23 -42.05
CA TRP A 26 -9.87 -6.21 -40.98
C TRP A 26 -8.76 -5.91 -39.95
N VAL A 27 -7.64 -5.34 -40.38
CA VAL A 27 -6.57 -4.91 -39.47
C VAL A 27 -7.02 -3.76 -38.58
N HIS A 28 -7.72 -2.77 -39.16
CA HIS A 28 -8.30 -1.65 -38.42
C HIS A 28 -9.33 -2.13 -37.38
N ASP A 29 -10.22 -3.07 -37.75
CA ASP A 29 -11.16 -3.70 -36.81
C ASP A 29 -10.47 -4.35 -35.61
N LYS A 30 -9.39 -5.12 -35.83
CA LYS A 30 -8.67 -5.81 -34.75
C LYS A 30 -7.88 -4.88 -33.84
N ARG A 31 -7.34 -3.80 -34.38
CA ARG A 31 -6.66 -2.78 -33.59
C ARG A 31 -7.67 -1.97 -32.77
N ALA A 32 -8.79 -1.55 -33.35
CA ALA A 32 -9.87 -0.92 -32.62
C ALA A 32 -10.34 -1.79 -31.44
N GLN A 33 -10.47 -3.11 -31.63
CA GLN A 33 -10.79 -4.05 -30.53
C GLN A 33 -9.71 -4.05 -29.43
N THR A 34 -8.44 -4.13 -29.81
CA THR A 34 -7.32 -4.12 -28.85
C THR A 34 -7.29 -2.81 -28.04
N LEU A 35 -7.65 -1.70 -28.66
CA LEU A 35 -7.70 -0.38 -28.04
C LEU A 35 -8.85 -0.24 -27.05
N VAL A 36 -10.05 -0.70 -27.39
CA VAL A 36 -11.17 -0.70 -26.43
C VAL A 36 -10.89 -1.64 -25.26
N ASP A 37 -10.33 -2.84 -25.51
CA ASP A 37 -9.96 -3.79 -24.45
C ASP A 37 -8.95 -3.16 -23.48
N ALA A 38 -7.92 -2.49 -24.01
CA ALA A 38 -6.95 -1.77 -23.22
C ALA A 38 -7.59 -0.62 -22.41
N ALA A 39 -8.52 0.13 -23.01
CA ALA A 39 -9.23 1.21 -22.34
C ALA A 39 -10.06 0.71 -21.15
N VAL A 40 -10.91 -0.30 -21.33
CA VAL A 40 -11.71 -0.84 -20.21
C VAL A 40 -10.85 -1.54 -19.18
N PHE A 41 -9.80 -2.27 -19.58
CA PHE A 41 -8.91 -2.91 -18.61
C PHE A 41 -8.17 -1.88 -17.75
N ALA A 42 -7.63 -0.82 -18.37
CA ALA A 42 -6.95 0.25 -17.66
C ALA A 42 -7.93 1.03 -16.75
N GLY A 43 -9.11 1.38 -17.24
CA GLY A 43 -10.17 2.01 -16.44
C GLY A 43 -10.66 1.11 -15.30
N GLY A 44 -10.70 -0.20 -15.52
CA GLY A 44 -11.08 -1.25 -14.57
C GLY A 44 -10.31 -1.17 -13.25
N THR A 45 -9.02 -0.85 -13.32
CA THR A 45 -8.16 -0.75 -12.12
C THR A 45 -8.54 0.40 -11.18
N ALA A 46 -9.26 1.40 -11.65
CA ALA A 46 -9.64 2.59 -10.89
C ALA A 46 -11.00 2.47 -10.15
N PHE A 47 -11.72 1.34 -10.32
CA PHE A 47 -13.00 1.10 -9.63
C PHE A 47 -12.89 1.02 -8.10
N THR A 48 -11.70 0.75 -7.57
CA THR A 48 -11.42 0.76 -6.13
C THR A 48 -11.78 2.10 -5.47
N GLY A 49 -11.75 3.20 -6.24
CA GLY A 49 -12.12 4.53 -5.75
C GLY A 49 -13.61 4.75 -5.55
N CYS A 50 -14.49 3.94 -6.15
CA CYS A 50 -15.94 4.18 -6.14
C CYS A 50 -16.56 4.09 -4.73
N GLY A 51 -15.94 3.32 -3.81
CA GLY A 51 -16.39 3.23 -2.42
C GLY A 51 -15.95 4.39 -1.52
N LEU A 52 -15.04 5.24 -1.98
CA LEU A 52 -14.49 6.36 -1.21
C LEU A 52 -15.03 7.71 -1.67
N ASP A 53 -14.93 7.97 -2.98
CA ASP A 53 -15.33 9.22 -3.61
C ASP A 53 -15.73 8.92 -5.06
N ALA A 54 -17.01 8.61 -5.27
CA ALA A 54 -17.55 8.22 -6.57
C ALA A 54 -17.32 9.28 -7.66
N PRO A 55 -17.57 10.60 -7.44
CA PRO A 55 -17.22 11.64 -8.40
C PRO A 55 -15.76 11.62 -8.86
N ALA A 56 -14.80 11.59 -7.93
CA ALA A 56 -13.38 11.58 -8.29
C ALA A 56 -12.97 10.25 -8.94
N ALA A 57 -13.55 9.13 -8.51
CA ALA A 57 -13.30 7.81 -9.09
C ALA A 57 -13.79 7.72 -10.54
N ASN A 58 -15.00 8.20 -10.82
CA ASN A 58 -15.54 8.28 -12.19
C ASN A 58 -14.61 9.07 -13.13
N LEU A 59 -14.07 10.20 -12.65
CA LEU A 59 -13.10 10.99 -13.43
C LEU A 59 -11.80 10.21 -13.66
N ARG A 60 -11.26 9.52 -12.64
CA ARG A 60 -10.06 8.68 -12.79
C ARG A 60 -10.28 7.52 -13.74
N ILE A 61 -11.42 6.84 -13.66
CA ILE A 61 -11.80 5.72 -14.55
C ILE A 61 -11.84 6.21 -16.00
N ALA A 62 -12.58 7.30 -16.27
CA ALA A 62 -12.68 7.86 -17.61
C ALA A 62 -11.32 8.31 -18.16
N ARG A 63 -10.52 8.97 -17.33
CA ARG A 63 -9.17 9.43 -17.69
C ARG A 63 -8.23 8.27 -18.03
N ARG A 64 -8.25 7.21 -17.22
CA ARG A 64 -7.40 6.03 -17.43
C ARG A 64 -7.84 5.22 -18.64
N ALA A 65 -9.15 5.15 -18.90
CA ALA A 65 -9.66 4.53 -20.12
C ALA A 65 -9.20 5.29 -21.37
N LEU A 66 -9.34 6.62 -21.39
CA LEU A 66 -8.93 7.46 -22.53
C LEU A 66 -7.40 7.49 -22.72
N GLU A 67 -6.61 7.35 -21.65
CA GLU A 67 -5.15 7.25 -21.74
C GLU A 67 -4.69 6.02 -22.55
N TYR A 68 -5.44 4.92 -22.53
CA TYR A 68 -5.11 3.67 -23.23
C TYR A 68 -6.01 3.36 -24.44
N GLY A 69 -7.04 4.17 -24.66
CA GLY A 69 -7.96 4.00 -25.77
C GLY A 69 -7.42 4.48 -27.13
N GLY A 70 -6.43 5.39 -27.16
CA GLY A 70 -5.85 5.85 -28.43
C GLY A 70 -6.55 7.07 -29.07
N ASP A 71 -7.71 7.50 -28.57
CA ASP A 71 -8.40 8.74 -29.01
C ASP A 71 -7.65 9.99 -28.50
N THR A 72 -6.77 10.51 -29.35
CA THR A 72 -5.92 11.67 -29.02
C THR A 72 -6.70 12.98 -28.92
N GLY A 73 -7.78 13.12 -29.68
CA GLY A 73 -8.62 14.31 -29.68
C GLY A 73 -9.37 14.48 -28.35
N ARG A 74 -9.97 13.40 -27.86
CA ARG A 74 -10.69 13.43 -26.57
C ARG A 74 -9.72 13.45 -25.38
N ALA A 75 -8.60 12.76 -25.48
CA ALA A 75 -7.54 12.79 -24.47
C ALA A 75 -6.96 14.20 -24.23
N SER A 76 -6.72 14.94 -25.32
CA SER A 76 -6.21 16.32 -25.25
C SER A 76 -7.25 17.35 -24.78
N ALA A 77 -8.55 17.06 -24.95
CA ALA A 77 -9.64 17.92 -24.48
C ALA A 77 -9.91 17.83 -22.95
N LEU A 78 -9.32 16.86 -22.25
CA LEU A 78 -9.47 16.73 -20.80
C LEU A 78 -8.69 17.82 -20.03
N VAL A 79 -9.10 18.11 -18.79
CA VAL A 79 -8.43 19.07 -17.91
C VAL A 79 -7.95 18.39 -16.62
N PRO A 80 -6.63 18.31 -16.36
CA PRO A 80 -5.54 18.61 -17.30
C PRO A 80 -5.55 17.64 -18.49
N PRO A 81 -4.92 17.99 -19.63
CA PRO A 81 -4.85 17.09 -20.79
C PRO A 81 -4.08 15.81 -20.45
N ILE A 82 -4.41 14.72 -21.15
CA ILE A 82 -3.67 13.46 -21.08
C ILE A 82 -3.10 13.09 -22.44
N THR A 83 -1.91 12.50 -22.44
CA THR A 83 -1.32 11.91 -23.64
C THR A 83 -1.78 10.45 -23.74
N THR A 84 -2.26 10.05 -24.90
CA THR A 84 -2.58 8.63 -25.13
C THR A 84 -1.27 7.83 -25.18
N ARG A 85 -1.25 6.68 -24.51
CA ARG A 85 -0.09 5.77 -24.50
C ARG A 85 -0.18 4.70 -25.58
N ASN A 86 -1.39 4.40 -26.02
CA ASN A 86 -1.64 3.34 -26.98
C ASN A 86 -1.87 3.95 -28.37
N LEU A 87 -0.77 4.22 -29.07
CA LEU A 87 -0.76 4.74 -30.44
C LEU A 87 -0.55 3.59 -31.44
N GLN A 88 -1.40 2.56 -31.36
CA GLN A 88 -1.34 1.43 -32.29
C GLN A 88 -1.96 1.74 -33.65
N GLU A 89 -2.75 2.81 -33.75
CA GLU A 89 -3.24 3.31 -35.04
C GLU A 89 -2.27 4.30 -35.68
N GLN A 90 -2.17 4.21 -37.01
CA GLN A 90 -1.38 5.14 -37.82
C GLN A 90 -1.96 6.55 -37.80
N GLU A 91 -3.29 6.67 -37.65
CA GLU A 91 -4.02 7.94 -37.65
C GLU A 91 -4.83 8.06 -36.35
N PRO A 92 -4.21 8.46 -35.22
CA PRO A 92 -4.85 8.49 -33.90
C PRO A 92 -5.98 9.53 -33.77
N ASN A 93 -6.19 10.34 -34.80
CA ASN A 93 -7.24 11.35 -34.85
C ASN A 93 -8.57 10.76 -35.35
N ASP A 94 -8.54 9.62 -36.04
CA ASP A 94 -9.71 9.04 -36.73
C ASP A 94 -10.44 8.06 -35.81
N LEU A 95 -9.70 7.49 -34.85
CA LEU A 95 -10.26 6.72 -33.77
C LEU A 95 -10.99 7.61 -32.74
N LYS A 96 -12.30 7.41 -32.62
CA LYS A 96 -13.18 8.09 -31.66
C LYS A 96 -13.67 7.11 -30.60
N ILE A 97 -13.45 7.42 -29.32
CA ILE A 97 -13.91 6.58 -28.21
C ILE A 97 -14.99 7.26 -27.40
N VAL A 98 -16.10 6.55 -27.19
CA VAL A 98 -17.17 6.93 -26.29
C VAL A 98 -17.27 5.95 -25.12
N LEU A 99 -17.34 6.49 -23.91
CA LEU A 99 -17.44 5.73 -22.66
C LEU A 99 -18.87 5.78 -22.14
N ASN A 100 -19.40 4.64 -21.67
CA ASN A 100 -20.76 4.51 -21.13
C ASN A 100 -21.79 5.32 -21.95
N SER A 101 -21.75 5.13 -23.27
CA SER A 101 -22.64 5.76 -24.23
C SER A 101 -23.56 4.72 -24.85
N THR A 102 -24.80 5.09 -25.13
CA THR A 102 -25.76 4.19 -25.80
C THR A 102 -25.39 3.95 -27.27
N SER A 103 -24.81 4.95 -27.94
CA SER A 103 -24.38 4.88 -29.34
C SER A 103 -22.86 4.97 -29.49
N TYR A 104 -22.38 4.50 -30.64
CA TYR A 104 -21.05 4.82 -31.18
C TYR A 104 -20.97 6.31 -31.59
N TRP A 105 -19.78 6.80 -31.91
CA TRP A 105 -19.54 8.21 -32.24
C TRP A 105 -20.44 8.75 -33.37
N ASN A 106 -20.62 7.99 -34.46
CA ASN A 106 -21.42 8.36 -35.63
C ASN A 106 -22.92 8.01 -35.53
N GLY A 107 -23.38 7.43 -34.40
CA GLY A 107 -24.80 7.13 -34.17
C GLY A 107 -25.41 5.98 -35.01
N SER A 108 -24.63 5.29 -35.83
CA SER A 108 -25.13 4.34 -36.86
C SER A 108 -25.55 2.95 -36.33
N TYR A 109 -25.63 2.74 -35.02
CA TYR A 109 -25.89 1.43 -34.41
C TYR A 109 -27.04 1.47 -33.41
N PRO A 110 -27.75 0.34 -33.17
CA PRO A 110 -28.82 0.28 -32.20
C PRO A 110 -28.32 0.75 -30.83
N ALA A 111 -29.09 1.64 -30.19
CA ALA A 111 -28.77 2.13 -28.86
C ALA A 111 -28.69 0.95 -27.87
N ASP A 112 -27.58 0.84 -27.14
CA ASP A 112 -27.43 -0.09 -26.00
C ASP A 112 -27.81 0.62 -24.68
N ASN A 113 -28.14 -0.15 -23.65
CA ASN A 113 -28.56 0.33 -22.32
C ASN A 113 -27.38 0.80 -21.44
N THR A 114 -26.28 1.21 -22.06
CA THR A 114 -25.02 1.59 -21.43
C THR A 114 -24.99 3.09 -21.12
N MET A 115 -25.86 3.55 -20.23
CA MET A 115 -25.94 4.96 -19.82
C MET A 115 -25.71 5.10 -18.32
N GLY A 116 -24.89 6.06 -17.91
CA GLY A 116 -24.64 6.39 -16.50
C GLY A 116 -23.15 6.41 -16.14
N THR A 117 -22.84 6.77 -14.90
CA THR A 117 -21.45 6.82 -14.44
C THR A 117 -20.93 5.43 -14.10
N PRO A 118 -19.64 5.13 -14.33
CA PRO A 118 -19.07 3.81 -14.04
C PRO A 118 -19.33 3.31 -12.61
N CYS A 119 -19.22 4.19 -11.61
CA CYS A 119 -19.47 3.81 -10.21
C CYS A 119 -20.93 3.43 -9.93
N ASP A 120 -21.90 4.14 -10.50
CA ASP A 120 -23.33 3.84 -10.30
C ASP A 120 -23.73 2.54 -11.01
N MET A 121 -23.25 2.38 -12.23
CA MET A 121 -23.60 1.26 -13.09
C MET A 121 -22.78 0.00 -12.79
N ARG A 122 -21.68 0.12 -12.03
CA ARG A 122 -20.74 -0.98 -11.71
C ARG A 122 -20.09 -1.62 -12.94
N TYR A 123 -20.13 -0.93 -14.07
CA TYR A 123 -19.42 -1.31 -15.27
C TYR A 123 -18.86 -0.09 -15.98
N LEU A 124 -17.79 -0.31 -16.72
CA LEU A 124 -17.26 0.62 -17.69
C LEU A 124 -17.38 -0.06 -19.05
N ASP A 125 -18.00 0.65 -19.99
CA ASP A 125 -18.20 0.24 -21.37
C ASP A 125 -17.49 1.24 -22.27
N ALA A 126 -16.61 0.76 -23.14
CA ALA A 126 -15.89 1.57 -24.10
C ALA A 126 -16.28 1.13 -25.51
N LYS A 127 -16.68 2.08 -26.35
CA LYS A 127 -17.00 1.88 -27.76
C LYS A 127 -16.08 2.74 -28.60
N ALA A 128 -15.43 2.15 -29.58
CA ALA A 128 -14.59 2.85 -30.55
C ALA A 128 -15.22 2.81 -31.94
N THR A 129 -15.07 3.92 -32.66
CA THR A 129 -15.33 4.03 -34.09
C THR A 129 -14.05 4.51 -34.74
N ASP A 130 -13.59 3.82 -35.77
CA ASP A 130 -12.53 4.31 -36.65
C ASP A 130 -13.20 5.04 -37.83
N ASP A 131 -13.28 6.36 -37.73
CA ASP A 131 -14.01 7.22 -38.67
C ASP A 131 -13.12 7.51 -39.87
N ASP A 132 -13.49 7.06 -41.07
CA ASP A 132 -12.70 7.19 -42.32
C ASP A 132 -11.49 6.22 -42.44
N ALA A 133 -11.67 4.96 -42.02
CA ALA A 133 -10.63 3.93 -42.20
C ALA A 133 -10.18 3.85 -43.68
N PRO A 134 -8.91 4.18 -44.00
CA PRO A 134 -8.50 4.41 -45.37
C PRO A 134 -8.55 3.13 -46.20
N LEU A 135 -9.23 3.18 -47.34
CA LEU A 135 -9.14 2.13 -48.35
C LEU A 135 -7.88 2.38 -49.17
N LEU A 136 -7.04 1.36 -49.31
CA LEU A 136 -5.74 1.51 -49.98
C LEU A 136 -5.91 1.94 -51.44
N PHE A 137 -6.99 1.49 -52.09
CA PHE A 137 -7.25 1.82 -53.49
C PHE A 137 -8.58 2.57 -53.74
N GLY A 138 -9.45 2.74 -52.75
CA GLY A 138 -10.68 3.55 -52.85
C GLY A 138 -11.71 3.08 -53.90
N PHE A 139 -11.58 1.85 -54.43
CA PHE A 139 -12.47 1.36 -55.50
C PHE A 139 -13.83 0.87 -55.00
N ILE A 140 -13.99 0.65 -53.70
CA ILE A 140 -15.23 0.18 -53.10
C ILE A 140 -16.01 1.40 -52.58
N PRO A 141 -17.14 1.79 -53.21
CA PRO A 141 -17.87 3.02 -52.86
C PRO A 141 -18.60 2.95 -51.51
N PHE A 142 -18.57 1.82 -50.82
CA PHE A 142 -19.22 1.61 -49.53
C PHE A 142 -18.36 0.69 -48.66
N VAL A 143 -17.62 1.27 -47.71
CA VAL A 143 -17.02 0.50 -46.62
C VAL A 143 -17.57 1.09 -45.33
N ALA A 144 -18.13 0.21 -44.50
CA ALA A 144 -18.65 0.60 -43.21
C ALA A 144 -17.47 0.87 -42.25
N ASP A 145 -17.60 1.92 -41.45
CA ASP A 145 -16.61 2.23 -40.41
C ASP A 145 -16.41 1.02 -39.49
N PRO A 146 -15.15 0.65 -39.15
CA PRO A 146 -14.90 -0.35 -38.13
C PRO A 146 -15.44 0.09 -36.77
N HIS A 147 -16.12 -0.81 -36.09
CA HIS A 147 -16.71 -0.56 -34.77
C HIS A 147 -16.29 -1.65 -33.80
N ALA A 148 -15.77 -1.24 -32.64
CA ALA A 148 -15.35 -2.16 -31.59
C ALA A 148 -15.96 -1.77 -30.24
N HIS A 149 -16.23 -2.75 -29.38
CA HIS A 149 -16.70 -2.50 -28.03
C HIS A 149 -16.08 -3.48 -27.04
N ALA A 150 -15.92 -3.01 -25.80
CA ALA A 150 -15.50 -3.84 -24.69
C ALA A 150 -16.09 -3.31 -23.37
N ARG A 151 -16.34 -4.23 -22.43
CA ARG A 151 -16.95 -3.93 -21.13
C ARG A 151 -16.21 -4.63 -20.01
N VAL A 152 -15.95 -3.90 -18.92
CA VAL A 152 -15.56 -4.48 -17.63
C VAL A 152 -16.67 -4.24 -16.61
N GLU A 153 -17.03 -5.27 -15.87
CA GLU A 153 -18.04 -5.21 -14.81
C GLU A 153 -17.38 -5.60 -13.48
N ILE A 154 -17.64 -4.83 -12.42
CA ILE A 154 -17.25 -5.20 -11.07
C ILE A 154 -18.41 -5.91 -10.37
N ARG A 155 -18.14 -7.12 -9.90
CA ARG A 155 -19.09 -7.89 -9.11
C ARG A 155 -18.55 -8.07 -7.71
N GLN A 156 -19.43 -7.91 -6.72
CA GLN A 156 -19.09 -8.28 -5.35
C GLN A 156 -18.84 -9.78 -5.32
N THR A 157 -17.62 -10.17 -4.97
CA THR A 157 -17.29 -11.58 -4.83
C THR A 157 -18.00 -12.12 -3.61
N GLN A 158 -18.95 -13.03 -3.81
CA GLN A 158 -19.45 -13.85 -2.71
C GLN A 158 -18.41 -14.96 -2.48
N ILE A 159 -17.53 -14.73 -1.50
CA ILE A 159 -16.51 -15.66 -0.96
C ILE A 159 -15.88 -16.56 -2.05
N PRO A 160 -14.76 -16.16 -2.67
CA PRO A 160 -14.06 -17.03 -3.61
C PRO A 160 -13.38 -18.17 -2.85
N LYS A 161 -14.05 -19.33 -2.75
CA LYS A 161 -13.39 -20.59 -2.39
C LYS A 161 -12.46 -20.99 -3.54
N GLY A 162 -11.16 -20.78 -3.37
CA GLY A 162 -10.13 -21.43 -4.18
C GLY A 162 -9.57 -20.65 -5.38
N ILE A 163 -9.88 -19.36 -5.54
CA ILE A 163 -9.11 -18.50 -6.46
C ILE A 163 -8.29 -17.55 -5.59
N LEU A 164 -6.98 -17.83 -5.50
CA LEU A 164 -6.01 -16.93 -4.90
C LEU A 164 -6.09 -15.56 -5.59
N PRO A 165 -6.08 -14.43 -4.85
CA PRO A 165 -6.17 -13.11 -5.44
C PRO A 165 -5.08 -12.89 -6.49
N PHE A 166 -5.49 -12.43 -7.67
CA PHE A 166 -4.60 -12.12 -8.79
C PHE A 166 -3.59 -11.06 -8.38
N ALA A 167 -2.33 -11.49 -8.29
CA ALA A 167 -1.13 -10.68 -8.13
C ALA A 167 -1.18 -9.64 -7.00
N VAL A 168 -1.11 -10.12 -5.74
CA VAL A 168 -0.36 -9.34 -4.75
C VAL A 168 1.07 -9.24 -5.32
N PRO A 169 1.60 -8.04 -5.64
CA PRO A 169 2.96 -7.93 -6.15
C PRO A 169 3.89 -8.60 -5.15
N GLU A 170 4.64 -9.61 -5.61
CA GLU A 170 5.63 -10.25 -4.76
C GLU A 170 6.74 -9.22 -4.48
N VAL A 171 6.73 -8.71 -3.26
CA VAL A 171 7.70 -7.74 -2.78
C VAL A 171 8.95 -8.52 -2.38
N ASP A 172 9.81 -8.82 -3.36
CA ASP A 172 11.20 -9.28 -3.12
C ASP A 172 12.16 -8.11 -3.36
N PRO A 173 12.37 -7.23 -2.35
CA PRO A 173 13.26 -6.10 -2.47
C PRO A 173 14.71 -6.56 -2.34
N VAL A 174 15.60 -5.93 -3.10
CA VAL A 174 17.06 -6.14 -3.02
C VAL A 174 17.67 -5.36 -1.84
N ARG A 175 17.02 -4.25 -1.47
CA ARG A 175 17.40 -3.38 -0.35
C ARG A 175 16.16 -3.02 0.46
N VAL A 176 16.28 -3.10 1.78
CA VAL A 176 15.32 -2.54 2.72
C VAL A 176 16.09 -1.58 3.62
N ALA A 177 15.55 -0.40 3.85
CA ALA A 177 16.10 0.56 4.79
C ALA A 177 15.00 1.10 5.70
N VAL A 178 15.42 1.50 6.89
CA VAL A 178 14.58 2.20 7.85
C VAL A 178 15.08 3.62 7.96
N LEU A 179 14.15 4.56 7.86
CA LEU A 179 14.38 5.99 8.01
C LEU A 179 13.59 6.46 9.24
N VAL A 180 14.28 7.00 10.23
CA VAL A 180 13.65 7.71 11.33
C VAL A 180 13.52 9.16 10.90
N VAL A 181 12.28 9.65 10.87
CA VAL A 181 11.94 10.98 10.39
C VAL A 181 11.42 11.83 11.53
N ASN A 182 11.77 13.11 11.53
CA ASN A 182 11.11 14.09 12.39
C ASN A 182 9.87 14.60 11.65
N GLU A 183 8.69 14.27 12.16
CA GLU A 183 7.39 14.59 11.55
C GLU A 183 7.05 16.08 11.62
N ASP A 184 7.70 16.83 12.53
CA ASP A 184 7.54 18.28 12.66
C ASP A 184 8.32 19.06 11.60
N ILE A 185 9.19 18.39 10.85
CA ILE A 185 10.04 18.99 9.82
C ILE A 185 9.55 18.56 8.43
N SER A 186 9.47 19.52 7.50
CA SER A 186 9.11 19.24 6.09
C SER A 186 10.02 18.18 5.46
N GLU A 187 9.44 17.26 4.68
CA GLU A 187 10.14 16.22 3.89
C GLU A 187 11.19 16.75 2.90
N THR A 188 11.15 18.04 2.58
CA THR A 188 12.12 18.70 1.70
C THR A 188 13.38 19.16 2.44
N ASN A 189 13.33 19.22 3.76
CA ASN A 189 14.44 19.64 4.59
C ASN A 189 15.51 18.52 4.63
N PRO A 190 16.80 18.81 4.41
CA PRO A 190 17.86 17.80 4.50
C PRO A 190 17.96 17.13 5.87
N ASN A 191 17.45 17.77 6.93
CA ASN A 191 17.43 17.25 8.30
C ASN A 191 16.11 16.54 8.67
N SER A 192 15.20 16.30 7.71
CA SER A 192 13.95 15.59 7.97
C SER A 192 14.19 14.13 8.39
N VAL A 193 15.32 13.54 7.98
CA VAL A 193 15.74 12.18 8.36
C VAL A 193 16.80 12.28 9.45
N VAL A 194 16.45 11.89 10.66
CA VAL A 194 17.30 11.99 11.85
C VAL A 194 18.06 10.70 12.16
N GLY A 195 17.59 9.57 11.64
CA GLY A 195 18.24 8.26 11.74
C GLY A 195 17.99 7.45 10.50
N LYS A 196 18.94 6.61 10.08
CA LYS A 196 18.81 5.79 8.88
C LYS A 196 19.76 4.62 8.88
N GLY A 197 19.32 3.50 8.30
CA GLY A 197 20.14 2.30 8.18
C GLY A 197 19.55 1.30 7.22
N PHE A 198 20.42 0.59 6.50
CA PHE A 198 20.01 -0.57 5.72
C PHE A 198 19.78 -1.76 6.64
N LEU A 199 18.73 -2.52 6.35
CA LEU A 199 18.43 -3.77 7.03
C LEU A 199 19.04 -4.95 6.26
N ASN A 200 19.40 -6.01 7.00
CA ASN A 200 19.89 -7.25 6.42
C ASN A 200 18.78 -8.30 6.42
N LYS A 201 18.60 -8.98 5.28
CA LYS A 201 17.71 -10.14 5.17
C LYS A 201 18.20 -11.21 6.15
N GLN A 202 17.32 -11.65 7.05
CA GLN A 202 17.66 -12.64 8.05
C GLN A 202 17.60 -14.04 7.46
N SER A 203 18.54 -14.91 7.85
CA SER A 203 18.42 -16.35 7.60
C SER A 203 17.28 -16.91 8.45
N ARG A 204 16.44 -17.76 7.85
CA ARG A 204 15.29 -18.41 8.51
C ARG A 204 15.69 -19.02 9.85
N PHE A 205 14.93 -18.74 10.91
CA PHE A 205 15.08 -19.45 12.18
C PHE A 205 14.28 -20.78 12.12
N PRO A 206 14.88 -21.92 12.50
CA PRO A 206 14.13 -23.17 12.60
C PRO A 206 13.00 -23.05 13.63
N GLY A 207 11.75 -23.28 13.21
CA GLY A 207 10.57 -23.23 14.08
C GLY A 207 9.86 -21.87 14.15
N ASP A 208 10.27 -20.88 13.37
CA ASP A 208 9.58 -19.59 13.29
C ASP A 208 8.26 -19.71 12.49
N PRO A 209 7.09 -19.41 13.07
CA PRO A 209 5.82 -19.38 12.33
C PRO A 209 5.81 -18.35 11.19
N LEU A 210 6.74 -17.38 11.20
CA LEU A 210 6.97 -16.43 10.11
C LEU A 210 7.87 -16.96 8.99
N ALA A 211 8.19 -18.27 8.96
CA ALA A 211 9.08 -18.87 7.96
C ALA A 211 8.63 -18.67 6.49
N SER A 212 7.37 -18.29 6.26
CA SER A 212 6.82 -17.90 4.97
C SER A 212 7.11 -16.45 4.56
N PHE A 213 7.57 -15.59 5.48
CA PHE A 213 7.83 -14.16 5.25
C PHE A 213 9.34 -13.83 5.27
N ASN A 214 9.73 -12.83 4.48
CA ASN A 214 11.09 -12.30 4.49
C ASN A 214 11.28 -11.33 5.66
N VAL A 215 12.05 -11.72 6.68
CA VAL A 215 12.39 -10.86 7.82
C VAL A 215 13.67 -10.08 7.54
N TRP A 216 13.67 -8.78 7.83
CA TRP A 216 14.81 -7.87 7.67
C TRP A 216 15.16 -7.23 9.01
N ARG A 217 16.44 -7.26 9.41
CA ARG A 217 16.91 -6.72 10.69
C ARG A 217 18.32 -6.16 10.58
N ALA A 218 18.55 -5.02 11.23
CA ALA A 218 19.85 -4.44 11.51
C ALA A 218 19.71 -3.38 12.61
N ASP A 219 20.83 -3.00 13.23
CA ASP A 219 20.87 -1.84 14.10
C ASP A 219 20.94 -0.56 13.24
N VAL A 220 20.13 0.43 13.58
CA VAL A 220 20.11 1.74 12.95
C VAL A 220 20.85 2.72 13.85
N ALA A 221 21.55 3.71 13.28
CA ALA A 221 22.24 4.73 14.05
C ALA A 221 21.30 5.40 15.07
N GLY A 222 21.78 5.59 16.30
CA GLY A 222 21.00 6.15 17.38
C GLY A 222 20.51 7.57 17.08
N VAL A 223 19.26 7.85 17.45
CA VAL A 223 18.61 9.15 17.27
C VAL A 223 18.54 9.84 18.63
N ASN A 224 18.95 11.10 18.68
CA ASN A 224 18.75 11.93 19.87
C ASN A 224 17.32 12.47 19.87
N VAL A 225 16.55 12.11 20.88
CA VAL A 225 15.16 12.56 21.08
C VAL A 225 15.16 13.62 22.18
N ASN A 226 14.88 14.88 21.84
CA ASN A 226 14.92 15.98 22.81
C ASN A 226 13.57 16.22 23.53
N GLY A 227 12.60 15.31 23.35
CA GLY A 227 11.35 15.25 24.13
C GLY A 227 10.20 16.14 23.64
N ASN A 228 10.44 17.06 22.70
CA ASN A 228 9.43 17.97 22.13
C ASN A 228 9.15 17.72 20.63
N GLU A 229 9.69 16.65 20.07
CA GLU A 229 9.67 16.36 18.64
C GLU A 229 8.87 15.08 18.38
N ASN A 230 8.06 15.09 17.32
CA ASN A 230 7.33 13.93 16.83
C ASN A 230 8.22 13.14 15.87
N PHE A 231 8.42 11.85 16.14
CA PHE A 231 9.22 10.97 15.29
C PHE A 231 8.40 9.84 14.70
N GLY A 232 8.68 9.55 13.43
CA GLY A 232 8.08 8.45 12.66
C GLY A 232 9.13 7.53 12.06
N VAL A 233 8.72 6.31 11.69
CA VAL A 233 9.51 5.41 10.83
C VAL A 233 8.96 5.40 9.42
N VAL A 234 9.80 5.65 8.42
CA VAL A 234 9.52 5.33 7.03
C VAL A 234 10.35 4.11 6.64
N VAL A 235 9.68 3.09 6.11
CA VAL A 235 10.36 1.90 5.58
C VAL A 235 10.54 2.09 4.09
N LEU A 236 11.78 2.06 3.63
CA LEU A 236 12.11 2.08 2.21
C LEU A 236 12.35 0.64 1.73
N THR A 237 11.70 0.26 0.65
CA THR A 237 12.07 -0.94 -0.11
C THR A 237 12.54 -0.52 -1.49
N SER A 238 13.58 -1.18 -2.00
CA SER A 238 14.07 -0.91 -3.35
C SER A 238 14.54 -2.18 -4.03
N ARG A 239 14.26 -2.28 -5.34
CA ARG A 239 14.88 -3.25 -6.24
C ARG A 239 16.23 -2.78 -6.77
N ASN A 240 16.57 -1.50 -6.59
CA ASN A 240 17.86 -0.96 -6.96
C ASN A 240 18.91 -1.25 -5.86
N PRO A 241 19.98 -2.03 -6.15
CA PRO A 241 21.03 -2.34 -5.16
C PRO A 241 21.83 -1.11 -4.73
N ASN A 242 21.77 -0.02 -5.50
CA ASN A 242 22.54 1.21 -5.33
C ASN A 242 21.70 2.39 -4.79
N VAL A 243 20.53 2.13 -4.19
CA VAL A 243 19.71 3.18 -3.59
C VAL A 243 20.52 3.94 -2.52
N SER A 244 20.41 5.27 -2.51
CA SER A 244 21.14 6.13 -1.57
C SER A 244 20.22 6.62 -0.45
N LEU A 245 20.68 6.59 0.79
CA LEU A 245 19.94 7.18 1.93
C LEU A 245 20.39 8.63 2.21
N THR A 246 20.96 9.33 1.22
CA THR A 246 21.48 10.69 1.38
C THR A 246 20.47 11.73 0.91
N GLY A 247 20.34 12.84 1.64
CA GLY A 247 19.42 13.94 1.34
C GLY A 247 18.20 13.98 2.25
N SER A 248 17.20 14.75 1.84
CA SER A 248 15.91 14.84 2.54
C SER A 248 15.07 13.58 2.33
N LEU A 249 14.01 13.41 3.13
CA LEU A 249 13.07 12.30 2.97
C LEU A 249 12.51 12.25 1.54
N ARG A 250 12.12 13.42 1.00
CA ARG A 250 11.62 13.54 -0.37
C ARG A 250 12.66 13.12 -1.41
N THR A 251 13.94 13.50 -1.24
CA THR A 251 15.00 13.08 -2.16
C THR A 251 15.18 11.56 -2.12
N ILE A 252 15.21 10.95 -0.93
CA ILE A 252 15.41 9.51 -0.75
C ILE A 252 14.24 8.71 -1.36
N CYS A 253 13.01 9.14 -1.12
CA CYS A 253 11.82 8.44 -1.60
C CYS A 253 11.53 8.64 -3.11
N ASN A 254 12.13 9.66 -3.75
CA ASN A 254 11.92 9.96 -5.17
C ASN A 254 13.14 9.69 -6.07
N GLN A 255 14.16 8.95 -5.59
CA GLN A 255 15.35 8.66 -6.42
C GLN A 255 15.02 7.82 -7.66
N ASP A 256 14.12 6.85 -7.51
CA ASP A 256 13.62 6.00 -8.60
C ASP A 256 12.21 5.54 -8.22
N THR A 257 11.19 6.24 -8.71
CA THR A 257 9.78 5.98 -8.38
C THR A 257 9.23 4.67 -8.97
N VAL A 258 10.01 3.99 -9.81
CA VAL A 258 9.63 2.68 -10.39
C VAL A 258 10.19 1.54 -9.55
N GLN A 259 11.38 1.71 -8.97
CA GLN A 259 12.07 0.64 -8.23
C GLN A 259 12.10 0.84 -6.72
N THR A 260 11.81 2.05 -6.23
CA THR A 260 11.90 2.41 -4.81
C THR A 260 10.55 2.87 -4.30
N THR A 261 10.11 2.26 -3.20
CA THR A 261 8.85 2.60 -2.53
C THR A 261 9.15 2.94 -1.07
N CYS A 262 8.65 4.08 -0.62
CA CYS A 262 8.65 4.46 0.79
C CYS A 262 7.27 4.19 1.39
N TYR A 263 7.24 3.41 2.45
CA TYR A 263 6.05 3.14 3.24
C TYR A 263 6.07 4.03 4.48
N ALA A 264 5.12 4.95 4.52
CA ALA A 264 4.87 5.90 5.59
C ALA A 264 3.45 5.66 6.13
N GLY A 265 3.07 6.34 7.21
CA GLY A 265 1.72 6.37 7.77
C GLY A 265 0.73 7.19 6.92
N GLY A 266 -0.27 7.82 7.55
CA GLY A 266 -1.36 8.55 6.88
C GLY A 266 -0.97 9.79 6.06
N THR A 267 0.28 10.24 6.13
CA THR A 267 0.90 11.31 5.33
C THR A 267 2.30 10.90 4.87
N SER A 268 2.87 11.61 3.89
CA SER A 268 4.24 11.39 3.40
C SER A 268 5.34 11.65 4.45
N THR A 269 4.99 12.29 5.57
CA THR A 269 5.88 12.56 6.71
C THR A 269 5.55 11.75 7.96
N SER A 270 4.31 11.28 8.12
CA SER A 270 3.95 10.43 9.26
C SER A 270 4.61 9.08 9.08
N GLY A 271 5.31 8.56 10.07
CA GLY A 271 5.87 7.22 9.97
C GLY A 271 4.85 6.12 10.29
N LEU A 272 5.19 4.87 9.96
CA LEU A 272 4.64 3.70 10.60
C LEU A 272 4.97 3.80 12.10
N SER A 273 3.98 4.15 12.90
CA SER A 273 4.17 4.49 14.32
C SER A 273 4.46 3.23 15.15
N PHE A 274 5.75 2.95 15.38
CA PHE A 274 6.28 2.42 16.64
C PHE A 274 7.83 2.52 16.71
N ILE A 275 8.39 3.51 17.43
CA ILE A 275 9.83 3.59 17.74
C ILE A 275 10.03 3.55 19.25
N HIS A 276 10.78 2.56 19.72
CA HIS A 276 11.39 2.56 21.03
C HIS A 276 12.89 2.69 20.84
N SER A 277 13.47 3.80 21.30
CA SER A 277 14.92 3.94 21.39
C SER A 277 15.29 4.29 22.82
N TYR A 278 16.33 3.62 23.32
CA TYR A 278 16.97 3.96 24.58
C TYR A 278 18.49 3.92 24.38
N THR A 279 19.19 4.73 25.16
CA THR A 279 20.64 4.78 25.11
C THR A 279 21.23 3.54 25.80
N ASN A 280 21.92 2.68 25.05
CA ASN A 280 22.77 1.62 25.62
C ASN A 280 23.97 2.19 26.38
N SER A 281 24.34 3.44 26.11
CA SER A 281 25.35 4.20 26.84
C SER A 281 25.04 5.70 26.80
N GLY A 282 25.29 6.40 27.90
CA GLY A 282 24.91 7.81 28.08
C GLY A 282 23.65 7.97 28.93
N SER A 283 23.75 8.77 30.00
CA SER A 283 22.60 9.18 30.79
C SER A 283 21.78 10.17 29.96
N GLY A 284 20.66 9.72 29.40
CA GLY A 284 19.58 10.67 29.14
C GLY A 284 19.31 11.44 30.44
N SER A 285 19.00 12.73 30.35
CA SER A 285 18.74 13.62 31.50
C SER A 285 17.46 13.30 32.26
N ALA A 286 16.72 12.25 31.85
CA ALA A 286 15.51 11.80 32.51
C ALA A 286 15.81 11.31 33.94
N ALA A 287 15.15 11.93 34.91
CA ALA A 287 15.18 11.50 36.30
C ALA A 287 14.52 10.12 36.46
N ASN A 288 15.00 9.32 37.42
CA ASN A 288 14.38 8.04 37.72
C ASN A 288 12.98 8.26 38.35
N PRO A 289 11.98 7.39 38.05
CA PRO A 289 12.10 6.18 37.23
C PRO A 289 12.06 6.47 35.72
N ARG A 290 12.89 5.75 34.97
CA ARG A 290 12.99 5.87 33.50
C ARG A 290 12.71 4.54 32.82
N ILE A 291 12.00 4.60 31.70
CA ILE A 291 11.77 3.44 30.84
C ILE A 291 13.03 3.14 30.03
N ARG A 292 13.47 1.89 30.02
CA ARG A 292 14.58 1.43 29.19
C ARG A 292 14.01 0.77 27.95
N GLN A 293 13.31 -0.35 28.12
CA GLN A 293 12.87 -1.18 27.02
C GLN A 293 11.42 -1.60 27.26
N VAL A 294 10.62 -1.66 26.19
CA VAL A 294 9.32 -2.33 26.21
C VAL A 294 9.21 -3.16 24.95
N GLU A 295 8.91 -4.43 25.13
CA GLU A 295 8.74 -5.39 24.06
C GLU A 295 7.44 -6.16 24.26
N LEU A 296 6.84 -6.55 23.14
CA LEU A 296 5.74 -7.50 23.12
C LEU A 296 6.27 -8.87 22.72
N ALA A 297 5.77 -9.91 23.36
CA ALA A 297 6.09 -11.30 23.07
C ALA A 297 4.80 -12.16 23.04
N GLY A 298 4.92 -13.38 22.52
CA GLY A 298 3.77 -14.25 22.27
C GLY A 298 3.01 -13.86 21.00
N GLY A 299 1.69 -14.00 21.03
CA GLY A 299 0.80 -13.74 19.90
C GLY A 299 -0.41 -14.66 19.91
N CYS A 300 -1.36 -14.40 19.02
CA CYS A 300 -2.53 -15.25 18.78
C CYS A 300 -2.22 -16.23 17.63
N GLY A 301 -2.36 -17.54 17.86
CA GLY A 301 -2.16 -18.57 16.84
C GLY A 301 -0.77 -18.55 16.18
N GLN A 302 -0.73 -18.40 14.85
CA GLN A 302 0.52 -18.28 14.06
C GLN A 302 1.03 -16.83 13.95
N SER A 303 0.42 -15.90 14.68
CA SER A 303 0.71 -14.49 14.54
C SER A 303 1.85 -14.03 15.45
N GLY A 304 2.49 -12.92 15.08
CA GLY A 304 3.55 -12.31 15.88
C GLY A 304 2.98 -11.36 16.96
N PRO A 305 3.79 -10.97 17.95
CA PRO A 305 3.31 -10.22 19.12
C PRO A 305 2.76 -8.82 18.78
N TYR A 306 3.19 -8.23 17.67
CA TYR A 306 2.76 -6.90 17.21
C TYR A 306 1.64 -6.94 16.16
N PHE A 307 1.43 -8.07 15.49
CA PHE A 307 0.43 -8.23 14.45
C PHE A 307 -0.26 -9.56 14.67
N ASN A 308 -1.48 -9.50 15.18
CA ASN A 308 -2.26 -10.65 15.57
C ASN A 308 -3.47 -10.81 14.64
N LEU A 309 -3.67 -12.03 14.16
CA LEU A 309 -4.94 -12.47 13.62
C LEU A 309 -5.77 -13.00 14.79
N ASP A 310 -6.94 -12.44 14.99
CA ASP A 310 -7.89 -12.96 15.96
C ASP A 310 -8.70 -14.08 15.30
N ASP A 311 -8.41 -15.32 15.69
CA ASP A 311 -9.11 -16.51 15.21
C ASP A 311 -10.22 -16.97 16.17
N ASP A 312 -10.62 -16.11 17.13
CA ASP A 312 -11.67 -16.29 18.16
C ASP A 312 -11.46 -17.52 19.08
N VAL A 313 -10.42 -18.34 18.85
CA VAL A 313 -10.28 -19.68 19.45
C VAL A 313 -8.89 -19.91 20.05
N SER A 314 -7.83 -19.20 19.63
CA SER A 314 -6.44 -19.53 20.02
C SER A 314 -5.61 -18.41 20.67
N CYS A 315 -6.18 -17.22 20.92
CA CYS A 315 -5.38 -16.14 21.51
C CYS A 315 -5.09 -16.34 23.01
N ASN A 316 -3.94 -16.94 23.32
CA ASN A 316 -3.51 -17.25 24.70
C ASN A 316 -3.00 -16.04 25.52
N ALA A 317 -2.85 -14.86 24.88
CA ALA A 317 -2.46 -13.54 25.39
C ALA A 317 -1.18 -12.99 24.75
N ILE A 318 -1.11 -11.66 24.66
CA ILE A 318 0.08 -10.90 24.30
C ILE A 318 0.83 -10.58 25.59
N LEU A 319 2.10 -10.98 25.68
CA LEU A 319 2.98 -10.69 26.81
C LEU A 319 3.61 -9.31 26.62
N ILE A 320 3.52 -8.47 27.66
CA ILE A 320 4.19 -7.18 27.77
C ILE A 320 5.42 -7.38 28.65
N GLN A 321 6.59 -7.08 28.12
CA GLN A 321 7.86 -7.10 28.85
C GLN A 321 8.41 -5.68 28.90
N ALA A 322 8.68 -5.16 30.09
CA ALA A 322 9.20 -3.82 30.28
C ALA A 322 10.42 -3.80 31.21
N VAL A 323 11.42 -2.99 30.89
CA VAL A 323 12.59 -2.73 31.72
C VAL A 323 12.50 -1.30 32.19
N LEU A 324 12.33 -1.10 33.51
CA LEU A 324 12.27 0.22 34.13
C LEU A 324 13.41 0.36 35.13
N ASP A 325 14.13 1.47 35.04
CA ASP A 325 15.24 1.81 35.93
C ASP A 325 14.74 2.81 36.98
N PHE A 326 14.59 2.33 38.21
CA PHE A 326 14.18 3.13 39.36
C PHE A 326 15.39 3.77 40.09
N GLY A 327 16.60 3.67 39.54
CA GLY A 327 17.82 4.14 40.19
C GLY A 327 18.36 3.23 41.28
N VAL A 328 17.87 1.99 41.32
CA VAL A 328 18.33 0.95 42.24
C VAL A 328 18.76 -0.29 41.46
N SER A 329 19.77 -0.98 41.95
CA SER A 329 20.18 -2.29 41.45
C SER A 329 19.39 -3.40 42.15
N GLY A 330 18.83 -4.35 41.41
CA GLY A 330 18.05 -5.46 41.96
C GLY A 330 16.55 -5.17 42.06
N ASP A 331 15.86 -5.87 42.96
CA ASP A 331 14.39 -5.86 43.08
C ASP A 331 13.88 -4.48 43.57
N PRO A 332 13.19 -3.70 42.72
CA PRO A 332 12.65 -2.41 43.11
C PRO A 332 11.33 -2.52 43.87
N THR A 333 10.70 -3.70 43.97
CA THR A 333 9.39 -3.90 44.63
C THR A 333 9.49 -3.85 46.15
N GLY A 334 10.68 -4.14 46.70
CA GLY A 334 10.97 -4.09 48.13
C GLY A 334 11.29 -2.69 48.65
N PHE A 335 11.30 -2.55 49.98
CA PHE A 335 11.84 -1.36 50.63
C PHE A 335 13.34 -1.20 50.29
N PRO A 336 13.83 0.02 49.99
CA PRO A 336 13.20 1.32 50.18
C PRO A 336 12.42 1.88 48.99
N THR A 337 12.38 1.22 47.83
CA THR A 337 11.81 1.79 46.60
C THR A 337 10.30 1.54 46.49
N CYS A 338 9.84 0.35 46.89
CA CYS A 338 8.43 -0.06 46.86
C CYS A 338 7.74 0.21 45.51
N ALA A 339 8.43 -0.07 44.40
CA ALA A 339 7.92 0.18 43.06
C ALA A 339 6.76 -0.74 42.71
N ARG A 340 5.76 -0.18 42.02
CA ARG A 340 4.69 -0.92 41.36
C ARG A 340 4.53 -0.38 39.95
N VAL A 341 4.28 -1.26 39.00
CA VAL A 341 4.06 -0.91 37.61
C VAL A 341 2.75 -1.54 37.16
N THR A 342 1.94 -0.77 36.46
CA THR A 342 0.66 -1.23 35.89
C THR A 342 0.65 -0.92 34.41
N ALA A 343 0.36 -1.94 33.60
CA ALA A 343 0.15 -1.84 32.17
C ALA A 343 -1.34 -1.67 31.85
N THR A 344 -1.66 -0.88 30.82
CA THR A 344 -3.02 -0.77 30.27
C THR A 344 -2.94 -0.91 28.76
N PRO A 345 -3.48 -1.99 28.16
CA PRO A 345 -4.07 -3.18 28.81
C PRO A 345 -3.00 -4.03 29.51
N GLY A 346 -3.41 -4.90 30.45
CA GLY A 346 -2.52 -5.88 31.10
C GLY A 346 -2.54 -5.90 32.63
N GLY A 347 -2.99 -4.82 33.26
CA GLY A 347 -3.10 -4.75 34.72
C GLY A 347 -1.75 -4.67 35.43
N ALA A 348 -1.70 -5.14 36.67
CA ALA A 348 -0.48 -5.06 37.48
C ALA A 348 0.63 -5.93 36.90
N MET A 349 1.82 -5.35 36.73
CA MET A 349 3.00 -6.06 36.25
C MET A 349 3.73 -6.73 37.42
N THR A 350 4.30 -7.90 37.15
CA THR A 350 5.16 -8.64 38.09
C THR A 350 6.62 -8.39 37.74
N TRP A 351 7.46 -8.07 38.71
CA TRP A 351 8.91 -7.95 38.50
C TRP A 351 9.58 -9.32 38.66
N GLY A 352 10.55 -9.61 37.78
CA GLY A 352 11.44 -10.76 37.90
C GLY A 352 12.89 -10.38 37.61
N ALA A 353 13.83 -11.04 38.29
CA ALA A 353 15.26 -10.85 38.05
C ALA A 353 15.68 -11.39 36.67
N GLY A 354 16.60 -10.71 35.98
CA GLY A 354 17.09 -11.13 34.67
C GLY A 354 16.16 -10.77 33.50
N GLY A 355 16.10 -11.65 32.49
CA GLY A 355 15.38 -11.42 31.24
C GLY A 355 16.04 -10.37 30.36
N VAL A 356 15.23 -9.64 29.57
CA VAL A 356 15.70 -8.57 28.69
C VAL A 356 16.37 -7.41 29.46
N GLY A 357 16.00 -7.21 30.73
CA GLY A 357 16.56 -6.14 31.57
C GLY A 357 17.82 -6.49 32.36
N GLY A 358 18.29 -7.74 32.32
CA GLY A 358 19.49 -8.17 33.04
C GLY A 358 19.45 -7.82 34.53
N GLN A 359 20.40 -6.97 34.99
CA GLN A 359 20.50 -6.56 36.40
C GLN A 359 19.36 -5.65 36.89
N LEU A 360 18.64 -4.98 35.98
CA LEU A 360 17.46 -4.17 36.32
C LEU A 360 16.19 -5.04 36.48
N GLY A 361 16.25 -6.30 36.03
CA GLY A 361 15.10 -7.19 35.95
C GLY A 361 14.10 -6.78 34.87
N THR A 362 13.06 -7.59 34.74
CA THR A 362 12.00 -7.42 33.73
C THR A 362 10.64 -7.41 34.42
N TRP A 363 9.83 -6.42 34.09
CA TRP A 363 8.42 -6.35 34.46
C TRP A 363 7.58 -7.05 33.39
N THR A 364 6.71 -7.96 33.82
CA THR A 364 5.85 -8.72 32.91
C THR A 364 4.37 -8.57 33.26
N ALA A 365 3.54 -8.33 32.25
CA ALA A 365 2.09 -8.46 32.32
C ALA A 365 1.60 -9.07 31.00
N SER A 366 0.35 -9.51 30.94
CA SER A 366 -0.24 -9.99 29.69
C SER A 366 -1.67 -9.52 29.57
N PHE A 367 -2.15 -9.45 28.34
CA PHE A 367 -3.57 -9.19 28.08
C PHE A 367 -4.03 -9.99 26.88
N VAL A 368 -5.32 -10.31 26.87
CA VAL A 368 -5.99 -10.84 25.70
C VAL A 368 -6.56 -9.64 24.93
N PRO A 369 -6.15 -9.41 23.68
CA PRO A 369 -6.77 -8.37 22.87
C PRO A 369 -8.27 -8.62 22.75
N ALA A 370 -9.09 -7.60 22.99
CA ALA A 370 -10.52 -7.72 22.75
C ALA A 370 -10.82 -7.73 21.24
N ILE A 371 -11.79 -8.55 20.83
CA ILE A 371 -12.20 -8.98 19.47
C ILE A 371 -12.37 -7.86 18.42
N GLN A 372 -12.33 -6.61 18.84
CA GLN A 372 -12.40 -5.50 17.91
C GLN A 372 -11.05 -5.30 17.19
N SER A 373 -11.10 -5.43 15.86
CA SER A 373 -10.04 -5.02 14.93
C SER A 373 -9.47 -3.65 15.29
N GLY A 374 -8.15 -3.54 15.26
CA GLY A 374 -7.45 -2.26 15.31
C GLY A 374 -6.20 -2.26 16.18
N ARG A 375 -5.63 -1.06 16.27
CA ARG A 375 -4.46 -0.77 17.09
C ARG A 375 -4.87 -0.66 18.56
N ARG A 376 -4.21 -1.42 19.44
CA ARG A 376 -4.35 -1.31 20.90
C ARG A 376 -3.14 -0.58 21.44
N GLU A 377 -3.29 0.51 22.19
CA GLU A 377 -2.15 1.18 22.83
C GLU A 377 -1.87 0.54 24.20
N VAL A 378 -0.60 0.27 24.48
CA VAL A 378 -0.09 -0.14 25.79
C VAL A 378 0.51 1.07 26.47
N ASN A 379 0.04 1.35 27.68
CA ASN A 379 0.51 2.43 28.54
C ASN A 379 1.05 1.84 29.84
N LEU A 380 2.13 2.41 30.38
CA LEU A 380 2.67 2.02 31.69
C LEU A 380 2.50 3.16 32.68
N THR A 381 1.99 2.84 33.87
CA THR A 381 1.95 3.76 35.00
C THR A 381 2.82 3.20 36.12
N THR A 382 3.58 4.07 36.76
CA THR A 382 4.45 3.69 37.88
C THR A 382 3.93 4.28 39.18
N GLN A 383 4.15 3.57 40.28
CA GLN A 383 3.98 4.06 41.64
C GLN A 383 5.21 3.67 42.45
N TYR A 384 5.64 4.50 43.38
CA TYR A 384 6.77 4.20 44.25
C TYR A 384 6.62 4.90 45.59
N LYS A 385 7.41 4.47 46.57
CA LYS A 385 7.31 4.93 47.96
C LYS A 385 7.30 6.46 48.09
N LYS A 386 6.44 7.01 48.94
CA LYS A 386 6.54 8.42 49.33
C LYS A 386 7.85 8.67 50.08
N PRO A 387 8.58 9.77 49.84
CA PRO A 387 9.84 10.06 50.54
C PRO A 387 9.73 9.99 52.07
N SER A 388 8.56 10.32 52.64
CA SER A 388 8.29 10.32 54.08
C SER A 388 7.82 8.99 54.67
N ALA A 389 7.56 7.96 53.85
CA ALA A 389 7.01 6.70 54.35
C ALA A 389 8.09 5.86 55.06
N SER A 390 7.71 5.06 56.05
CA SER A 390 8.59 4.10 56.72
C SER A 390 8.56 2.71 56.09
N ASP A 391 7.58 2.44 55.22
CA ASP A 391 7.34 1.15 54.58
C ASP A 391 6.69 1.33 53.19
N CYS A 392 6.20 0.24 52.60
CA CYS A 392 5.53 0.22 51.30
C CYS A 392 4.00 0.47 51.37
N SER A 393 3.46 0.90 52.51
CA SER A 393 2.01 1.16 52.67
C SER A 393 1.56 2.46 52.00
N GLN A 394 2.49 3.40 51.77
CA GLN A 394 2.22 4.70 51.18
C GLN A 394 3.03 4.90 49.89
N LEU A 395 2.33 4.90 48.76
CA LEU A 395 2.91 5.15 47.44
C LEU A 395 2.47 6.51 46.88
N ASN A 396 3.36 7.15 46.13
CA ASN A 396 3.04 8.26 45.25
C ASN A 396 2.85 7.73 43.82
N ASN A 397 1.99 8.41 43.06
CA ASN A 397 1.94 8.21 41.62
C ASN A 397 3.24 8.74 41.01
N GLY A 398 3.91 7.88 40.26
CA GLY A 398 5.08 8.21 39.46
C GLY A 398 4.70 8.67 38.05
N PRO A 399 5.68 8.79 37.14
CA PRO A 399 5.42 9.09 35.74
C PRO A 399 4.56 8.01 35.08
N SER A 400 3.77 8.46 34.11
CA SER A 400 3.03 7.63 33.16
C SER A 400 3.73 7.69 31.81
N PHE A 401 3.93 6.52 31.20
CA PHE A 401 4.51 6.36 29.87
C PHE A 401 3.37 5.92 28.93
N GLY A 402 2.92 6.85 28.11
CA GLY A 402 1.89 6.58 27.11
C GLY A 402 2.48 5.90 25.86
N ARG A 403 1.68 5.06 25.20
CA ARG A 403 1.96 4.48 23.86
C ARG A 403 3.30 3.72 23.77
N VAL A 404 3.63 2.98 24.82
CA VAL A 404 4.90 2.24 24.93
C VAL A 404 4.93 0.90 24.17
N ALA A 405 3.78 0.48 23.66
CA ALA A 405 3.64 -0.68 22.78
C ALA A 405 2.29 -0.54 22.06
N ALA A 406 2.19 -1.07 20.85
CA ALA A 406 0.90 -1.09 20.18
C ALA A 406 0.73 -2.31 19.27
N PRO A 407 0.18 -3.43 19.77
CA PRO A 407 -0.18 -4.52 18.89
C PRO A 407 -1.39 -4.14 18.04
N TYR A 408 -1.38 -4.62 16.81
CA TYR A 408 -2.50 -4.59 15.89
C TYR A 408 -3.19 -5.94 15.89
N VAL A 409 -4.52 -5.93 15.90
CA VAL A 409 -5.35 -7.13 15.85
C VAL A 409 -6.29 -7.00 14.65
N ALA A 410 -6.31 -8.01 13.79
CA ALA A 410 -7.25 -8.11 12.68
C ALA A 410 -8.31 -9.17 13.00
N ASP A 411 -9.57 -8.85 12.77
CA ASP A 411 -10.72 -9.76 12.84
C ASP A 411 -10.78 -10.60 11.55
N GLU A 412 -11.11 -11.88 11.65
CA GLU A 412 -11.31 -12.79 10.52
C GLU A 412 -12.40 -12.30 9.54
N ASP A 413 -13.41 -11.57 10.03
CA ASP A 413 -14.49 -11.01 9.21
C ASP A 413 -14.18 -9.61 8.67
N GLY A 414 -13.14 -8.97 9.21
CA GLY A 414 -12.67 -7.68 8.79
C GLY A 414 -11.68 -7.81 7.64
N SER A 415 -12.13 -7.59 6.40
CA SER A 415 -11.22 -7.17 5.34
C SER A 415 -10.55 -5.87 5.80
N VAL A 416 -9.42 -5.97 6.50
CA VAL A 416 -8.57 -4.84 6.79
C VAL A 416 -8.00 -4.45 5.43
N VAL A 417 -8.66 -3.50 4.80
CA VAL A 417 -8.03 -2.64 3.81
C VAL A 417 -6.97 -1.90 4.59
N VAL A 418 -5.77 -2.50 4.69
CA VAL A 418 -4.56 -1.71 4.85
C VAL A 418 -4.62 -0.78 3.65
N LYS A 419 -4.97 0.48 3.90
CA LYS A 419 -4.82 1.53 2.90
C LYS A 419 -3.34 1.55 2.57
N HIS A 420 -3.00 0.91 1.46
CA HIS A 420 -1.66 0.89 0.90
C HIS A 420 -1.33 2.24 0.28
#